data_AF-A0A8B7IE96-F1
#
_entry.id   AF-A0A8B7IE96-F1
#
_cell.length_a   1.000
_cell.length_b   1.000
_cell.length_c   1.000
_cell.angle_alpha   90.00
_cell.angle_beta   90.00
_cell.angle_gamma   90.00
#
_symmetry.space_group_name_H-M   'P 1'
#
loop_
_entity.id
_entity.type
_entity.pdbx_description
1 polymer ?
#
loop_
_entity_poly.entity_id
_entity_poly.type
_entity_poly.pdbx_seq_one_letter_code
_entity_poly.pdbx_strand_id
1 'polypeptide(L)'
;MVKSKSANKINNGSAKDSPPLLNPKSKRTAMDKNSNGTKKDGKGSKEKKKNGNIEKEQGDIKHKRRKAEEHVEQQPKEADIWFDDVDPKDIEAAIGPEAAKVARRNLGLETGQSKESVEKALVKEKASEGLTRAVAMDCEMVGVGPKGEDSIVARVSIVNQFGKCIYDKYVKPTEEVTDYRTAVSGIRPENIKTGENFKIVQKEVADILNGRILVGHALHNDLKVLFLDHPKKKIRDTQKYKPFRQRVKNARPSLKLLCERLLNVQVQTSEHCSIQDAQAAMRLYTLEKKQWEAAVKDKSKSKLKKK
;
A
#
# COMPACT_ATOMS: atom_id res chain seq x y z
N MET A 1 -53.31 26.48 32.25
CA MET A 1 -52.36 26.61 33.39
C MET A 1 -51.31 25.51 33.26
N VAL A 2 -49.99 25.65 33.49
CA VAL A 2 -49.11 26.54 34.30
C VAL A 2 -48.59 25.85 35.58
N LYS A 3 -47.24 25.78 35.70
CA LYS A 3 -46.41 25.36 36.86
C LYS A 3 -46.43 23.84 37.21
N SER A 4 -45.38 23.25 37.78
CA SER A 4 -44.02 23.76 38.10
C SER A 4 -42.96 22.66 38.18
N LYS A 5 -41.68 23.03 37.98
CA LYS A 5 -40.50 22.21 38.29
C LYS A 5 -40.21 22.22 39.80
N SER A 6 -39.39 21.26 40.26
CA SER A 6 -38.35 21.54 41.25
C SER A 6 -37.12 20.66 40.99
N ALA A 7 -35.95 21.21 41.26
CA ALA A 7 -34.66 20.52 41.24
C ALA A 7 -33.97 20.82 42.58
N ASN A 8 -33.28 19.84 43.16
CA ASN A 8 -32.61 20.00 44.44
C ASN A 8 -31.11 20.26 44.28
N LYS A 9 -30.49 20.93 45.26
CA LYS A 9 -29.22 21.66 45.06
C LYS A 9 -28.07 21.15 45.93
N ILE A 10 -26.88 21.24 45.35
CA ILE A 10 -25.50 21.16 45.90
C ILE A 10 -25.39 21.45 47.40
N ASN A 11 -24.48 20.74 48.08
CA ASN A 11 -23.85 21.21 49.33
C ASN A 11 -22.31 21.11 49.26
N ASN A 12 -21.57 21.90 50.05
CA ASN A 12 -20.15 22.26 49.84
C ASN A 12 -19.18 21.85 50.99
N GLY A 13 -17.86 21.88 50.70
CA GLY A 13 -16.72 21.77 51.64
C GLY A 13 -15.61 20.88 51.06
N SER A 14 -14.33 21.27 50.85
CA SER A 14 -13.41 22.26 51.46
C SER A 14 -13.03 21.93 52.91
N ALA A 15 -11.76 21.83 53.35
CA ALA A 15 -10.42 21.82 52.69
C ALA A 15 -9.40 21.13 53.68
N LYS A 16 -8.05 21.23 53.69
CA LYS A 16 -7.00 22.02 52.98
C LYS A 16 -5.59 21.40 53.22
N ASP A 17 -4.58 21.86 52.46
CA ASP A 17 -3.12 21.88 52.75
C ASP A 17 -2.23 20.60 52.81
N SER A 18 -0.93 20.81 52.54
CA SER A 18 0.21 19.87 52.46
C SER A 18 1.35 20.37 53.42
N PRO A 19 2.61 19.85 53.50
CA PRO A 19 3.55 19.58 52.39
C PRO A 19 4.51 18.35 52.64
N PRO A 20 5.84 18.26 52.34
CA PRO A 20 6.43 17.04 51.76
C PRO A 20 7.70 16.51 52.50
N LEU A 21 8.66 15.90 51.75
CA LEU A 21 9.96 15.27 52.13
C LEU A 21 9.87 13.71 52.19
N LEU A 22 10.87 12.91 51.81
CA LEU A 22 12.30 13.13 51.48
C LEU A 22 12.78 12.18 50.34
N ASN A 23 14.02 12.34 49.85
CA ASN A 23 14.64 11.52 48.80
C ASN A 23 16.16 11.37 49.04
N PRO A 24 16.76 10.18 48.85
CA PRO A 24 18.19 10.11 48.49
C PRO A 24 18.53 9.15 47.33
N LYS A 25 19.20 9.71 46.31
CA LYS A 25 20.58 9.41 45.86
C LYS A 25 21.18 8.03 46.26
N SER A 26 21.96 7.33 45.42
CA SER A 26 22.46 7.57 44.05
C SER A 26 23.34 6.38 43.59
N LYS A 27 23.72 6.33 42.30
CA LYS A 27 25.15 6.29 41.87
C LYS A 27 25.31 6.41 40.35
N ARG A 28 26.38 7.10 39.93
CA ARG A 28 27.03 6.92 38.62
C ARG A 28 28.33 6.18 38.87
N THR A 29 28.74 5.34 37.93
CA THR A 29 30.14 4.90 37.75
C THR A 29 30.43 4.89 36.26
N ALA A 30 31.63 5.30 35.88
CA ALA A 30 32.08 5.38 34.49
C ALA A 30 33.46 4.75 34.38
N MET A 31 33.80 4.31 33.16
CA MET A 31 35.07 3.67 32.78
C MET A 31 35.41 2.37 33.51
N ASP A 32 35.72 1.35 32.71
CA ASP A 32 37.12 0.93 32.72
C ASP A 32 37.61 0.70 31.28
N LYS A 33 38.92 0.81 31.07
CA LYS A 33 39.61 0.38 29.84
C LYS A 33 40.55 -0.74 30.24
N ASN A 34 40.59 -1.84 29.49
CA ASN A 34 41.84 -2.57 29.41
C ASN A 34 42.09 -3.14 28.01
N SER A 35 43.37 -3.17 27.65
CA SER A 35 43.88 -3.52 26.33
C SER A 35 45.15 -4.35 26.50
N ASN A 36 45.13 -5.60 26.02
CA ASN A 36 46.34 -6.40 25.87
C ASN A 36 46.24 -7.34 24.65
N GLY A 37 47.28 -7.51 23.81
CA GLY A 37 48.52 -6.73 23.82
C GLY A 37 49.82 -7.43 23.41
N THR A 38 49.85 -8.20 22.32
CA THR A 38 51.10 -8.76 21.73
C THR A 38 51.00 -8.69 20.20
N LYS A 39 51.95 -8.07 19.47
CA LYS A 39 53.35 -8.49 19.17
C LYS A 39 53.37 -9.85 18.46
N LYS A 40 54.10 -10.09 17.34
CA LYS A 40 55.10 -9.33 16.55
C LYS A 40 54.96 -9.79 15.06
N ASP A 41 55.65 -9.32 14.01
CA ASP A 41 56.81 -8.43 13.85
C ASP A 41 56.72 -7.63 12.52
N GLY A 42 57.85 -7.27 11.87
CA GLY A 42 57.87 -6.61 10.54
C GLY A 42 59.10 -6.94 9.68
N LYS A 43 59.38 -6.08 8.68
CA LYS A 43 60.26 -6.23 7.49
C LYS A 43 59.60 -6.98 6.31
N GLY A 44 59.86 -6.63 5.05
CA GLY A 44 60.65 -5.49 4.56
C GLY A 44 60.83 -5.49 3.03
N SER A 45 61.00 -4.31 2.44
CA SER A 45 61.06 -4.11 0.98
C SER A 45 62.31 -4.73 0.31
N LYS A 46 62.17 -5.17 -0.95
CA LYS A 46 63.29 -5.34 -1.90
C LYS A 46 62.83 -5.42 -3.36
N GLU A 47 63.27 -4.46 -4.18
CA GLU A 47 63.29 -4.60 -5.63
C GLU A 47 64.38 -5.58 -6.09
N LYS A 48 64.29 -6.08 -7.33
CA LYS A 48 65.47 -6.29 -8.19
C LYS A 48 65.10 -6.27 -9.68
N LYS A 49 65.91 -5.58 -10.48
CA LYS A 49 65.77 -5.40 -11.95
C LYS A 49 66.54 -6.48 -12.75
N LYS A 50 66.16 -6.67 -14.03
CA LYS A 50 67.01 -6.84 -15.26
C LYS A 50 66.21 -7.56 -16.37
N ASN A 51 66.55 -7.51 -17.67
CA ASN A 51 67.03 -6.43 -18.57
C ASN A 51 67.16 -6.99 -20.01
N GLY A 52 66.96 -6.15 -21.05
CA GLY A 52 67.29 -6.45 -22.45
C GLY A 52 66.18 -7.14 -23.27
N ASN A 53 66.17 -7.10 -24.60
CA ASN A 53 67.10 -6.43 -25.54
C ASN A 53 66.36 -5.79 -26.76
N ILE A 54 67.09 -5.19 -27.70
CA ILE A 54 66.60 -4.28 -28.76
C ILE A 54 66.83 -4.83 -30.18
N GLU A 55 65.88 -4.61 -31.10
CA GLU A 55 66.02 -4.32 -32.55
C GLU A 55 64.60 -3.98 -33.09
N LYS A 56 64.30 -2.89 -33.84
CA LYS A 56 64.75 -2.38 -35.15
C LYS A 56 64.26 -3.22 -36.35
N GLU A 57 63.77 -2.68 -37.48
CA GLU A 57 63.77 -1.27 -37.96
C GLU A 57 62.57 -0.92 -38.90
N GLN A 58 62.44 0.38 -39.24
CA GLN A 58 61.66 1.10 -40.30
C GLN A 58 60.56 0.37 -41.11
N GLY A 59 59.37 0.95 -41.38
CA GLY A 59 58.84 2.33 -41.24
C GLY A 59 58.09 2.75 -42.54
N ASP A 60 57.29 3.82 -42.70
CA ASP A 60 56.55 4.79 -41.85
C ASP A 60 55.53 5.52 -42.81
N ILE A 61 54.83 6.59 -42.37
CA ILE A 61 54.22 7.69 -43.18
C ILE A 61 52.86 7.43 -43.87
N LYS A 62 51.79 8.25 -43.73
CA LYS A 62 51.20 9.23 -42.77
C LYS A 62 49.72 9.44 -43.24
N HIS A 63 48.69 9.83 -42.45
CA HIS A 63 48.43 11.21 -41.99
C HIS A 63 47.25 11.37 -40.98
N LYS A 64 47.56 11.36 -39.68
CA LYS A 64 47.13 12.32 -38.61
C LYS A 64 45.80 13.13 -38.74
N ARG A 65 44.81 12.80 -37.89
CA ARG A 65 43.88 13.73 -37.15
C ARG A 65 43.17 12.91 -36.03
N ARG A 66 43.46 13.08 -34.72
CA ARG A 66 42.90 14.04 -33.73
C ARG A 66 41.35 14.11 -33.70
N LYS A 67 40.65 14.09 -32.54
CA LYS A 67 40.96 13.64 -31.16
C LYS A 67 39.61 13.58 -30.40
N ALA A 68 39.29 12.47 -29.73
CA ALA A 68 38.41 12.45 -28.55
C ALA A 68 38.77 11.22 -27.69
N GLU A 69 38.74 11.39 -26.37
CA GLU A 69 38.76 10.31 -25.38
C GLU A 69 37.37 10.35 -24.74
N GLU A 70 36.67 9.22 -24.64
CA GLU A 70 35.39 9.13 -23.94
C GLU A 70 35.42 7.94 -22.98
N HIS A 71 34.79 8.10 -21.82
CA HIS A 71 35.03 7.24 -20.66
C HIS A 71 34.46 5.83 -20.84
N VAL A 72 35.19 4.83 -20.35
CA VAL A 72 34.62 3.51 -20.05
C VAL A 72 33.81 3.63 -18.76
N GLU A 73 32.58 4.11 -18.88
CA GLU A 73 31.64 4.14 -17.76
C GLU A 73 31.06 2.75 -17.52
N GLN A 74 31.19 2.27 -16.28
CA GLN A 74 30.86 0.90 -15.90
C GLN A 74 29.35 0.78 -15.61
N GLN A 75 28.71 -0.26 -16.13
CA GLN A 75 27.28 -0.49 -15.93
C GLN A 75 26.93 -0.61 -14.43
N PRO A 76 26.01 0.23 -13.90
CA PRO A 76 25.40 -0.01 -12.61
C PRO A 76 24.53 -1.27 -12.67
N LYS A 77 24.59 -2.10 -11.63
CA LYS A 77 23.69 -3.26 -11.51
C LYS A 77 22.34 -2.86 -10.93
N GLU A 78 21.32 -3.58 -11.39
CA GLU A 78 20.01 -3.85 -10.77
C GLU A 78 19.71 -3.07 -9.46
N ALA A 79 18.88 -2.03 -9.60
CA ALA A 79 17.86 -1.74 -8.61
C ALA A 79 16.52 -2.28 -9.14
N ASP A 80 15.67 -2.83 -8.28
CA ASP A 80 14.32 -3.29 -8.65
C ASP A 80 13.43 -2.10 -9.02
N ILE A 81 13.44 -1.72 -10.31
CA ILE A 81 12.49 -0.74 -10.85
C ILE A 81 11.20 -1.49 -11.21
N TRP A 82 10.18 -1.41 -10.36
CA TRP A 82 8.89 -2.09 -10.58
C TRP A 82 8.11 -1.44 -11.74
N PHE A 83 8.37 -1.93 -12.96
CA PHE A 83 7.57 -1.70 -14.16
C PHE A 83 7.39 -3.00 -14.97
N ASP A 84 6.73 -3.99 -14.37
CA ASP A 84 6.15 -5.16 -15.08
C ASP A 84 4.67 -4.90 -15.49
N ASP A 85 4.18 -3.68 -15.22
CA ASP A 85 2.81 -3.21 -15.43
C ASP A 85 2.77 -2.04 -16.45
N VAL A 86 3.31 -2.24 -17.67
CA VAL A 86 3.02 -1.32 -18.79
C VAL A 86 1.60 -1.60 -19.27
N ASP A 87 0.67 -0.70 -19.03
CA ASP A 87 -0.75 -0.92 -19.33
C ASP A 87 -0.93 -0.91 -20.87
N PRO A 88 -1.80 -1.75 -21.47
CA PRO A 88 -2.08 -1.67 -22.91
C PRO A 88 -2.59 -0.29 -23.36
N LYS A 89 -3.07 0.53 -22.42
CA LYS A 89 -3.49 1.92 -22.60
C LYS A 89 -2.31 2.91 -22.68
N ASP A 90 -1.14 2.55 -22.16
CA ASP A 90 0.10 3.33 -22.29
C ASP A 90 0.76 3.05 -23.65
N ILE A 91 0.73 1.78 -24.09
CA ILE A 91 1.07 1.37 -25.46
C ILE A 91 0.15 2.08 -26.46
N GLU A 92 -1.14 2.18 -26.14
CA GLU A 92 -2.13 2.89 -26.93
C GLU A 92 -1.90 4.42 -26.97
N ALA A 93 -1.44 5.03 -25.87
CA ALA A 93 -1.03 6.43 -25.84
C ALA A 93 0.18 6.69 -26.77
N ALA A 94 1.12 5.74 -26.86
CA ALA A 94 2.24 5.79 -27.81
C ALA A 94 1.83 5.55 -29.28
N ILE A 95 0.73 4.81 -29.52
CA ILE A 95 0.17 4.53 -30.85
C ILE A 95 -0.77 5.65 -31.34
N GLY A 96 -1.30 6.46 -30.42
CA GLY A 96 -2.08 7.67 -30.70
C GLY A 96 -3.60 7.45 -30.77
N PRO A 97 -4.40 8.49 -30.43
CA PRO A 97 -5.83 8.36 -30.10
C PRO A 97 -6.74 7.95 -31.26
N GLU A 98 -6.33 8.12 -32.53
CA GLU A 98 -7.15 7.71 -33.68
C GLU A 98 -6.92 6.25 -34.08
N ALA A 99 -5.68 5.74 -34.05
CA ALA A 99 -5.42 4.31 -34.25
C ALA A 99 -6.05 3.48 -33.12
N ALA A 100 -5.99 4.00 -31.88
CA ALA A 100 -6.72 3.52 -30.71
C ALA A 100 -8.25 3.39 -30.93
N LYS A 101 -8.89 4.42 -31.51
CA LYS A 101 -10.32 4.39 -31.88
C LYS A 101 -10.62 3.31 -32.92
N VAL A 102 -9.83 3.24 -34.00
CA VAL A 102 -10.05 2.28 -35.09
C VAL A 102 -9.92 0.85 -34.58
N ALA A 103 -8.92 0.55 -33.74
CA ALA A 103 -8.77 -0.75 -33.10
C ALA A 103 -9.99 -1.12 -32.23
N ARG A 104 -10.49 -0.21 -31.37
CA ARG A 104 -11.71 -0.43 -30.57
C ARG A 104 -12.95 -0.66 -31.44
N ARG A 105 -13.13 0.14 -32.49
CA ARG A 105 -14.27 0.05 -33.43
C ARG A 105 -14.31 -1.30 -34.13
N ASN A 106 -13.16 -1.76 -34.62
CA ASN A 106 -13.00 -3.06 -35.29
C ASN A 106 -13.18 -4.26 -34.34
N LEU A 107 -13.07 -4.04 -33.03
CA LEU A 107 -13.30 -5.04 -31.97
C LEU A 107 -14.68 -4.94 -31.30
N GLY A 108 -15.56 -4.03 -31.75
CA GLY A 108 -16.91 -3.85 -31.19
C GLY A 108 -16.96 -3.22 -29.79
N LEU A 109 -15.89 -2.53 -29.37
CA LEU A 109 -15.72 -1.98 -28.02
C LEU A 109 -15.95 -0.45 -27.99
N GLU A 110 -17.16 0.02 -28.29
CA GLU A 110 -17.50 1.44 -28.19
C GLU A 110 -17.71 1.89 -26.74
N THR A 111 -16.72 2.59 -26.18
CA THR A 111 -16.74 3.11 -24.80
C THR A 111 -17.32 4.53 -24.73
N GLY A 112 -18.65 4.64 -24.80
CA GLY A 112 -19.40 5.87 -24.52
C GLY A 112 -20.16 5.77 -23.21
N GLN A 113 -19.55 6.15 -22.08
CA GLN A 113 -20.24 6.19 -20.77
C GLN A 113 -19.90 7.45 -19.96
N SER A 114 -20.94 8.13 -19.51
CA SER A 114 -20.87 9.21 -18.52
C SER A 114 -20.60 8.66 -17.12
N LYS A 115 -20.24 9.53 -16.17
CA LYS A 115 -19.97 9.16 -14.76
C LYS A 115 -21.13 8.46 -14.04
N GLU A 116 -22.34 8.45 -14.61
CA GLU A 116 -23.50 7.73 -14.06
C GLU A 116 -23.39 6.19 -14.07
N SER A 117 -22.45 5.58 -14.82
CA SER A 117 -22.42 4.11 -14.99
C SER A 117 -21.73 3.36 -13.85
N VAL A 118 -20.60 3.86 -13.34
CA VAL A 118 -19.71 3.11 -12.42
C VAL A 118 -20.36 2.87 -11.06
N GLU A 119 -20.86 3.93 -10.42
CA GLU A 119 -21.45 3.83 -9.08
C GLU A 119 -22.67 2.91 -9.07
N LYS A 120 -23.57 3.04 -10.05
CA LYS A 120 -24.75 2.16 -10.24
C LYS A 120 -24.39 0.70 -10.51
N ALA A 121 -23.19 0.43 -11.03
CA ALA A 121 -22.71 -0.94 -11.28
C ALA A 121 -22.09 -1.59 -10.04
N LEU A 122 -21.51 -0.79 -9.13
CA LEU A 122 -20.83 -1.28 -7.92
C LEU A 122 -21.72 -1.25 -6.66
N VAL A 123 -22.62 -0.27 -6.55
CA VAL A 123 -23.48 -0.03 -5.37
C VAL A 123 -24.92 -0.49 -5.65
N LYS A 124 -25.54 -1.17 -4.68
CA LYS A 124 -26.97 -1.50 -4.72
C LYS A 124 -27.77 -0.42 -3.99
N GLU A 125 -28.30 0.54 -4.73
CA GLU A 125 -28.95 1.73 -4.16
C GLU A 125 -30.07 1.45 -3.15
N LYS A 126 -31.07 0.65 -3.52
CA LYS A 126 -32.21 0.32 -2.65
C LYS A 126 -31.86 -0.82 -1.69
N ALA A 127 -30.83 -0.63 -0.86
CA ALA A 127 -30.36 -1.60 0.13
C ALA A 127 -30.06 -0.92 1.48
N SER A 128 -29.91 -1.73 2.54
CA SER A 128 -29.58 -1.21 3.87
C SER A 128 -28.15 -0.67 3.92
N GLU A 129 -27.98 0.49 4.56
CA GLU A 129 -26.70 1.15 4.80
C GLU A 129 -25.96 0.58 6.03
N GLY A 130 -26.62 -0.24 6.85
CA GLY A 130 -26.04 -0.78 8.09
C GLY A 130 -24.87 -1.77 7.88
N LEU A 131 -24.18 -2.10 8.98
CA LEU A 131 -23.11 -3.11 8.97
C LEU A 131 -23.67 -4.50 8.63
N THR A 132 -22.95 -5.24 7.79
CA THR A 132 -23.37 -6.58 7.32
C THR A 132 -22.33 -7.66 7.62
N ARG A 133 -22.67 -8.93 7.39
CA ARG A 133 -21.79 -10.08 7.73
C ARG A 133 -20.46 -10.13 6.96
N ALA A 134 -20.39 -9.43 5.83
CA ALA A 134 -19.18 -9.17 5.07
C ALA A 134 -19.03 -7.67 4.85
N VAL A 135 -17.81 -7.17 4.92
CA VAL A 135 -17.42 -5.79 4.64
C VAL A 135 -16.20 -5.81 3.73
N ALA A 136 -16.06 -4.82 2.86
CA ALA A 136 -14.83 -4.61 2.11
C ALA A 136 -14.12 -3.38 2.65
N MET A 137 -12.79 -3.45 2.69
CA MET A 137 -11.93 -2.36 3.13
C MET A 137 -10.84 -2.14 2.08
N ASP A 138 -10.46 -0.88 1.93
CA ASP A 138 -9.35 -0.42 1.10
C ASP A 138 -8.76 0.84 1.76
N CYS A 139 -7.46 1.07 1.61
CA CYS A 139 -6.73 2.12 2.32
C CYS A 139 -5.79 2.88 1.38
N GLU A 140 -5.84 4.21 1.41
CA GLU A 140 -4.82 5.05 0.76
C GLU A 140 -3.60 5.16 1.68
N MET A 141 -2.39 5.11 1.09
CA MET A 141 -1.13 5.28 1.80
C MET A 141 -0.30 6.45 1.29
N VAL A 142 0.47 7.05 2.19
CA VAL A 142 1.52 8.04 1.89
C VAL A 142 2.89 7.49 2.26
N GLY A 143 3.92 8.02 1.62
CA GLY A 143 5.32 7.68 1.83
C GLY A 143 5.95 8.48 2.97
N VAL A 144 6.72 7.78 3.81
CA VAL A 144 7.50 8.35 4.92
C VAL A 144 8.94 7.83 4.91
N GLY A 145 9.81 8.47 5.69
CA GLY A 145 11.23 8.13 5.75
C GLY A 145 12.02 8.61 4.53
N PRO A 146 13.31 8.25 4.41
CA PRO A 146 14.14 8.62 3.27
C PRO A 146 13.45 8.33 1.92
N LYS A 147 13.21 9.39 1.14
CA LYS A 147 12.53 9.35 -0.18
C LYS A 147 11.13 8.71 -0.18
N GLY A 148 10.47 8.59 0.98
CA GLY A 148 9.15 7.97 1.08
C GLY A 148 9.15 6.46 0.87
N GLU A 149 10.22 5.76 1.26
CA GLU A 149 10.36 4.31 1.09
C GLU A 149 9.35 3.49 1.90
N ASP A 150 9.07 3.90 3.15
CA ASP A 150 8.07 3.24 3.98
C ASP A 150 6.66 3.81 3.74
N SER A 151 5.63 3.07 4.15
CA SER A 151 4.23 3.40 3.84
C SER A 151 3.35 3.39 5.07
N ILE A 152 2.63 4.48 5.32
CA ILE A 152 1.64 4.60 6.39
C ILE A 152 0.26 4.94 5.83
N VAL A 153 -0.78 4.63 6.59
CA VAL A 153 -2.17 4.91 6.19
C VAL A 153 -2.49 6.42 6.26
N ALA A 154 -3.18 6.92 5.24
CA ALA A 154 -3.65 8.30 5.15
C ALA A 154 -5.18 8.40 4.97
N ARG A 155 -5.85 7.34 4.48
CA ARG A 155 -7.31 7.21 4.46
C ARG A 155 -7.71 5.74 4.60
N VAL A 156 -8.82 5.47 5.26
CA VAL A 156 -9.43 4.14 5.33
C VAL A 156 -10.89 4.24 4.91
N SER A 157 -11.27 3.46 3.91
CA SER A 157 -12.66 3.30 3.47
C SER A 157 -13.15 1.89 3.78
N ILE A 158 -14.37 1.75 4.34
CA ILE A 158 -15.04 0.47 4.53
C ILE A 158 -16.47 0.55 4.00
N VAL A 159 -16.85 -0.42 3.17
CA VAL A 159 -18.21 -0.56 2.63
C VAL A 159 -18.87 -1.88 3.05
N ASN A 160 -20.20 -1.87 3.16
CA ASN A 160 -20.98 -3.06 3.47
C ASN A 160 -21.17 -3.98 2.23
N GLN A 161 -21.83 -5.14 2.38
CA GLN A 161 -22.01 -6.10 1.29
C GLN A 161 -22.84 -5.60 0.08
N PHE A 162 -23.40 -4.39 0.16
CA PHE A 162 -24.19 -3.74 -0.87
C PHE A 162 -23.44 -2.55 -1.52
N GLY A 163 -22.19 -2.28 -1.12
CA GLY A 163 -21.38 -1.15 -1.61
C GLY A 163 -21.67 0.19 -0.93
N LYS A 164 -22.63 0.25 0.00
CA LYS A 164 -22.86 1.47 0.80
C LYS A 164 -21.70 1.67 1.78
N CYS A 165 -21.15 2.90 1.81
CA CYS A 165 -20.05 3.25 2.69
C CYS A 165 -20.54 3.31 4.15
N ILE A 166 -19.76 2.71 5.05
CA ILE A 166 -20.06 2.63 6.50
C ILE A 166 -18.96 3.22 7.37
N TYR A 167 -17.81 3.54 6.77
CA TYR A 167 -16.68 4.21 7.40
C TYR A 167 -15.81 4.83 6.31
N ASP A 168 -15.55 6.11 6.41
CA ASP A 168 -14.53 6.80 5.61
C ASP A 168 -13.89 7.86 6.50
N LYS A 169 -12.59 7.74 6.75
CA LYS A 169 -11.82 8.74 7.50
C LYS A 169 -10.43 8.91 6.89
N TYR A 170 -10.02 10.16 6.73
CA TYR A 170 -8.61 10.52 6.63
C TYR A 170 -7.93 10.31 7.98
N VAL A 171 -6.68 9.85 7.95
CA VAL A 171 -5.89 9.52 9.13
C VAL A 171 -4.74 10.51 9.24
N LYS A 172 -4.51 11.05 10.44
CA LYS A 172 -3.33 11.87 10.71
C LYS A 172 -2.08 10.98 10.80
N PRO A 173 -1.03 11.25 10.01
CA PRO A 173 0.25 10.54 10.09
C PRO A 173 0.84 10.47 11.50
N THR A 174 1.53 9.37 11.76
CA THR A 174 2.42 9.18 12.92
C THR A 174 3.80 9.82 12.72
N GLU A 175 4.18 10.08 11.47
CA GLU A 175 5.52 10.47 11.02
C GLU A 175 5.42 11.55 9.92
N GLU A 176 6.55 12.17 9.57
CA GLU A 176 6.59 13.20 8.53
C GLU A 176 6.43 12.61 7.12
N VAL A 177 5.44 13.12 6.37
CA VAL A 177 5.13 12.67 5.02
C VAL A 177 6.09 13.31 4.02
N THR A 178 6.97 12.49 3.46
CA THR A 178 7.98 12.88 2.47
C THR A 178 7.50 12.70 1.04
N ASP A 179 6.49 11.85 0.82
CA ASP A 179 5.84 11.67 -0.47
C ASP A 179 4.34 11.42 -0.28
N TYR A 180 3.49 12.22 -0.92
CA TYR A 180 2.03 12.08 -0.83
C TYR A 180 1.47 11.04 -1.79
N ARG A 181 2.24 10.61 -2.81
CA ARG A 181 1.82 9.67 -3.87
C ARG A 181 0.54 10.09 -4.60
N THR A 182 0.21 11.38 -4.59
CA THR A 182 -1.13 11.92 -4.90
C THR A 182 -1.69 11.46 -6.25
N ALA A 183 -0.85 11.33 -7.28
CA ALA A 183 -1.25 10.84 -8.60
C ALA A 183 -1.84 9.42 -8.57
N VAL A 184 -1.50 8.62 -7.56
CA VAL A 184 -2.10 7.32 -7.24
C VAL A 184 -3.11 7.48 -6.11
N SER A 185 -2.72 8.00 -4.94
CA SER A 185 -3.49 7.94 -3.69
C SER A 185 -4.64 8.95 -3.56
N GLY A 186 -4.67 10.00 -4.40
CA GLY A 186 -5.55 11.17 -4.25
C GLY A 186 -5.29 12.01 -2.99
N ILE A 187 -4.33 11.66 -2.13
CA ILE A 187 -4.09 12.33 -0.85
C ILE A 187 -3.28 13.61 -1.04
N ARG A 188 -3.71 14.69 -0.39
CA ARG A 188 -3.06 16.00 -0.33
C ARG A 188 -2.83 16.43 1.14
N PRO A 189 -1.88 17.35 1.42
CA PRO A 189 -1.56 17.79 2.78
C PRO A 189 -2.78 18.24 3.61
N GLU A 190 -3.73 18.92 2.97
CA GLU A 190 -4.95 19.42 3.58
C GLU A 190 -5.89 18.31 4.09
N ASN A 191 -5.92 17.14 3.44
CA ASN A 191 -6.81 16.04 3.85
C ASN A 191 -6.37 15.41 5.18
N ILE A 192 -5.05 15.22 5.33
CA ILE A 192 -4.46 14.56 6.51
C ILE A 192 -4.16 15.54 7.66
N LYS A 193 -4.06 16.85 7.39
CA LYS A 193 -3.82 17.90 8.40
C LYS A 193 -4.90 17.92 9.49
N THR A 194 -6.14 17.65 9.11
CA THR A 194 -7.30 17.48 10.02
C THR A 194 -7.76 16.02 10.09
N GLY A 195 -6.89 15.06 9.78
CA GLY A 195 -7.18 13.64 9.87
C GLY A 195 -7.41 13.16 11.31
N GLU A 196 -8.15 12.07 11.44
CA GLU A 196 -8.43 11.40 12.71
C GLU A 196 -7.15 10.79 13.31
N ASN A 197 -7.08 10.69 14.64
CA ASN A 197 -5.91 10.06 15.28
C ASN A 197 -5.80 8.57 14.87
N PHE A 198 -4.62 8.14 14.41
CA PHE A 198 -4.35 6.75 14.01
C PHE A 198 -4.85 5.71 15.04
N LYS A 199 -4.72 5.95 16.36
CA LYS A 199 -5.16 5.00 17.39
C LYS A 199 -6.68 4.94 17.57
N ILE A 200 -7.40 5.99 17.20
CA ILE A 200 -8.87 5.98 17.12
C ILE A 200 -9.28 5.17 15.88
N VAL A 201 -8.72 5.49 14.71
CA VAL A 201 -8.99 4.78 13.45
C VAL A 201 -8.68 3.28 13.57
N GLN A 202 -7.50 2.92 14.06
CA GLN A 202 -7.07 1.54 14.28
C GLN A 202 -8.08 0.74 15.12
N LYS A 203 -8.64 1.36 16.18
CA LYS A 203 -9.65 0.74 17.03
C LYS A 203 -11.00 0.62 16.34
N GLU A 204 -11.51 1.70 15.76
CA GLU A 204 -12.80 1.71 15.06
C GLU A 204 -12.83 0.68 13.92
N VAL A 205 -11.77 0.62 13.13
CA VAL A 205 -11.59 -0.39 12.08
C VAL A 205 -11.53 -1.79 12.67
N ALA A 206 -10.80 -2.03 13.76
CA ALA A 206 -10.77 -3.35 14.42
C ALA A 206 -12.16 -3.79 14.92
N ASP A 207 -12.94 -2.89 15.53
CA ASP A 207 -14.30 -3.15 16.02
C ASP A 207 -15.29 -3.41 14.85
N ILE A 208 -15.13 -2.71 13.71
CA ILE A 208 -15.88 -2.96 12.47
C ILE A 208 -15.47 -4.30 11.85
N LEU A 209 -14.19 -4.67 11.82
CA LEU A 209 -13.73 -5.94 11.24
C LEU A 209 -14.02 -7.15 12.15
N ASN A 210 -14.18 -6.94 13.46
CA ASN A 210 -14.44 -8.00 14.42
C ASN A 210 -15.68 -8.83 14.03
N GLY A 211 -15.59 -10.16 14.16
CA GLY A 211 -16.68 -11.08 13.81
C GLY A 211 -16.99 -11.25 12.31
N ARG A 212 -16.65 -10.29 11.44
CA ARG A 212 -17.13 -10.22 10.04
C ARG A 212 -16.17 -10.89 9.04
N ILE A 213 -16.63 -11.05 7.79
CA ILE A 213 -15.80 -11.45 6.63
C ILE A 213 -15.19 -10.18 6.05
N LEU A 214 -13.85 -10.13 5.94
CA LEU A 214 -13.10 -9.03 5.33
C LEU A 214 -12.84 -9.33 3.84
N VAL A 215 -13.30 -8.44 2.97
CA VAL A 215 -13.09 -8.44 1.51
C VAL A 215 -12.15 -7.29 1.14
N GLY A 216 -11.43 -7.39 0.03
CA GLY A 216 -10.56 -6.32 -0.48
C GLY A 216 -9.67 -6.79 -1.63
N HIS A 217 -8.74 -5.93 -2.05
CA HIS A 217 -7.71 -6.28 -3.03
C HIS A 217 -6.33 -6.21 -2.38
N ALA A 218 -5.52 -7.26 -2.53
CA ALA A 218 -4.18 -7.37 -1.97
C ALA A 218 -4.03 -7.36 -0.42
N LEU A 219 -4.97 -6.79 0.36
CA LEU A 219 -5.30 -6.84 1.82
C LEU A 219 -4.21 -6.96 2.90
N HIS A 220 -3.10 -7.62 2.61
CA HIS A 220 -1.89 -7.62 3.42
C HIS A 220 -1.33 -6.21 3.59
N ASN A 221 -1.41 -5.38 2.56
CA ASN A 221 -0.87 -4.01 2.56
C ASN A 221 -1.64 -3.15 3.58
N ASP A 222 -2.96 -3.14 3.48
CA ASP A 222 -3.90 -2.45 4.37
C ASP A 222 -3.72 -2.90 5.83
N LEU A 223 -3.72 -4.21 6.05
CA LEU A 223 -3.55 -4.81 7.37
C LEU A 223 -2.16 -4.53 7.96
N LYS A 224 -1.11 -4.43 7.14
CA LYS A 224 0.25 -4.02 7.56
C LYS A 224 0.22 -2.57 8.08
N VAL A 225 -0.27 -1.62 7.28
CA VAL A 225 -0.23 -0.18 7.65
C VAL A 225 -1.20 0.19 8.78
N LEU A 226 -2.25 -0.61 8.97
CA LEU A 226 -3.13 -0.53 10.13
C LEU A 226 -2.60 -1.26 11.37
N PHE A 227 -1.52 -2.05 11.24
CA PHE A 227 -1.02 -2.97 12.27
C PHE A 227 -2.15 -3.87 12.85
N LEU A 228 -3.01 -4.39 11.97
CA LEU A 228 -4.14 -5.26 12.32
C LEU A 228 -3.98 -6.65 11.72
N ASP A 229 -4.51 -7.65 12.42
CA ASP A 229 -4.56 -9.04 11.96
C ASP A 229 -6.02 -9.45 11.70
N HIS A 230 -6.26 -10.31 10.71
CA HIS A 230 -7.61 -10.83 10.44
C HIS A 230 -7.60 -12.35 10.24
N PRO A 231 -8.53 -13.12 10.84
CA PRO A 231 -8.52 -14.58 10.74
C PRO A 231 -8.53 -15.07 9.29
N LYS A 232 -7.48 -15.79 8.86
CA LYS A 232 -7.27 -16.26 7.47
C LYS A 232 -8.47 -17.03 6.86
N LYS A 233 -9.37 -17.59 7.69
CA LYS A 233 -10.63 -18.22 7.25
C LYS A 233 -11.74 -17.24 6.82
N LYS A 234 -11.65 -15.97 7.23
CA LYS A 234 -12.60 -14.87 6.96
C LYS A 234 -12.09 -13.83 5.97
N ILE A 235 -10.81 -13.87 5.56
CA ILE A 235 -10.26 -13.02 4.50
C ILE A 235 -10.79 -13.47 3.12
N ARG A 236 -11.12 -12.51 2.25
CA ARG A 236 -11.57 -12.66 0.85
C ARG A 236 -10.82 -11.68 -0.06
N ASP A 237 -9.51 -11.90 -0.13
CA ASP A 237 -8.60 -11.15 -0.99
C ASP A 237 -8.82 -11.54 -2.47
N THR A 238 -9.27 -10.57 -3.28
CA THR A 238 -9.58 -10.75 -4.70
C THR A 238 -8.32 -11.01 -5.54
N GLN A 239 -7.20 -10.35 -5.26
CA GLN A 239 -5.91 -10.61 -5.93
C GLN A 239 -5.43 -12.05 -5.69
N LYS A 240 -5.80 -12.67 -4.56
CA LYS A 240 -5.39 -14.04 -4.19
C LYS A 240 -6.42 -15.13 -4.56
N TYR A 241 -7.57 -14.79 -5.16
CA TYR A 241 -8.60 -15.77 -5.55
C TYR A 241 -8.23 -16.51 -6.85
N LYS A 242 -7.96 -17.82 -6.76
CA LYS A 242 -7.48 -18.64 -7.90
C LYS A 242 -8.38 -18.55 -9.17
N PRO A 243 -9.73 -18.62 -9.09
CA PRO A 243 -10.57 -18.52 -10.28
C PRO A 243 -10.45 -17.18 -11.03
N PHE A 244 -10.20 -16.06 -10.33
CA PHE A 244 -9.95 -14.78 -10.99
C PHE A 244 -8.62 -14.81 -11.77
N ARG A 245 -7.54 -15.22 -11.11
CA ARG A 245 -6.21 -15.40 -11.75
C ARG A 245 -6.28 -16.27 -13.01
N GLN A 246 -7.06 -17.35 -12.96
CA GLN A 246 -7.27 -18.25 -14.09
C GLN A 246 -8.07 -17.60 -15.22
N ARG A 247 -9.15 -16.86 -14.92
CA ARG A 247 -9.98 -16.19 -15.94
C ARG A 247 -9.23 -15.08 -16.68
N VAL A 248 -8.45 -14.26 -15.96
CA VAL A 248 -7.67 -13.16 -16.57
C VAL A 248 -6.23 -13.55 -16.95
N LYS A 249 -5.87 -14.83 -16.81
CA LYS A 249 -4.55 -15.42 -17.13
C LYS A 249 -3.33 -14.72 -16.50
N ASN A 250 -3.51 -13.98 -15.40
CA ASN A 250 -2.45 -13.25 -14.69
C ASN A 250 -2.31 -13.80 -13.25
N ALA A 251 -1.06 -13.97 -12.79
CA ALA A 251 -0.75 -14.48 -11.45
C ALA A 251 -0.97 -13.46 -10.32
N ARG A 252 -0.94 -12.16 -10.60
CA ARG A 252 -1.13 -11.04 -9.66
C ARG A 252 -1.98 -9.92 -10.30
N PRO A 253 -3.22 -10.19 -10.75
CA PRO A 253 -4.00 -9.23 -11.50
C PRO A 253 -4.35 -8.00 -10.65
N SER A 254 -4.27 -6.80 -11.24
CA SER A 254 -4.70 -5.54 -10.63
C SER A 254 -6.22 -5.46 -10.48
N LEU A 255 -6.69 -4.58 -9.59
CA LEU A 255 -8.14 -4.37 -9.38
C LEU A 255 -8.81 -3.83 -10.66
N LYS A 256 -8.20 -2.83 -11.30
CA LYS A 256 -8.50 -2.33 -12.66
C LYS A 256 -8.75 -3.45 -13.67
N LEU A 257 -7.80 -4.39 -13.82
CA LEU A 257 -7.92 -5.53 -14.74
C LEU A 257 -9.07 -6.48 -14.37
N LEU A 258 -9.28 -6.77 -13.08
CA LEU A 258 -10.38 -7.63 -12.63
C LEU A 258 -11.75 -6.99 -12.90
N CYS A 259 -11.90 -5.68 -12.66
CA CYS A 259 -13.15 -4.97 -12.91
C CYS A 259 -13.47 -4.88 -14.40
N GLU A 260 -12.48 -4.52 -15.23
CA GLU A 260 -12.65 -4.42 -16.67
C GLU A 260 -13.01 -5.78 -17.29
N ARG A 261 -12.39 -6.88 -16.84
CA ARG A 261 -12.60 -8.23 -17.39
C ARG A 261 -13.78 -9.01 -16.81
N LEU A 262 -14.23 -8.72 -15.59
CA LEU A 262 -15.24 -9.53 -14.87
C LEU A 262 -16.51 -8.77 -14.48
N LEU A 263 -16.46 -7.44 -14.42
CA LEU A 263 -17.61 -6.58 -14.17
C LEU A 263 -17.98 -5.72 -15.40
N ASN A 264 -17.09 -5.63 -16.38
CA ASN A 264 -17.18 -4.72 -17.53
C ASN A 264 -17.26 -3.23 -17.09
N VAL A 265 -16.55 -2.91 -16.00
CA VAL A 265 -16.50 -1.58 -15.36
C VAL A 265 -15.05 -1.12 -15.30
N GLN A 266 -14.78 0.12 -15.70
CA GLN A 266 -13.47 0.75 -15.50
C GLN A 266 -13.45 1.49 -14.15
N VAL A 267 -12.47 1.15 -13.32
CA VAL A 267 -12.10 1.83 -12.07
C VAL A 267 -10.64 2.28 -12.19
N GLN A 268 -10.15 3.12 -11.27
CA GLN A 268 -8.75 3.58 -11.28
C GLN A 268 -8.35 4.22 -12.63
N THR A 269 -9.21 5.13 -13.12
CA THR A 269 -9.04 5.91 -14.36
C THR A 269 -8.36 7.28 -14.13
N SER A 270 -8.06 7.59 -12.88
CA SER A 270 -7.45 8.82 -12.37
C SER A 270 -6.74 8.49 -11.05
N GLU A 271 -6.47 9.50 -10.22
CA GLU A 271 -6.26 9.32 -8.77
C GLU A 271 -7.31 8.32 -8.21
N HIS A 272 -6.87 7.44 -7.30
CA HIS A 272 -7.67 6.37 -6.72
C HIS A 272 -8.72 6.90 -5.75
N CYS A 273 -9.66 6.02 -5.40
CA CYS A 273 -10.63 6.29 -4.35
C CYS A 273 -10.97 4.98 -3.66
N SER A 274 -10.37 4.75 -2.49
CA SER A 274 -10.60 3.59 -1.62
C SER A 274 -12.09 3.28 -1.34
N ILE A 275 -13.02 4.24 -1.44
CA ILE A 275 -14.46 3.91 -1.45
C ILE A 275 -14.82 3.10 -2.71
N GLN A 276 -14.47 3.59 -3.90
CA GLN A 276 -14.70 2.90 -5.17
C GLN A 276 -13.95 1.56 -5.23
N ASP A 277 -12.72 1.48 -4.71
CA ASP A 277 -11.91 0.28 -4.77
C ASP A 277 -12.37 -0.79 -3.75
N ALA A 278 -12.81 -0.39 -2.55
CA ALA A 278 -13.53 -1.28 -1.63
C ALA A 278 -14.88 -1.75 -2.22
N GLN A 279 -15.63 -0.87 -2.89
CA GLN A 279 -16.86 -1.23 -3.61
C GLN A 279 -16.59 -2.22 -4.75
N ALA A 280 -15.53 -2.00 -5.53
CA ALA A 280 -15.11 -2.88 -6.61
C ALA A 280 -14.69 -4.27 -6.10
N ALA A 281 -13.89 -4.33 -5.04
CA ALA A 281 -13.52 -5.58 -4.39
C ALA A 281 -14.73 -6.31 -3.79
N MET A 282 -15.67 -5.58 -3.17
CA MET A 282 -16.95 -6.15 -2.73
C MET A 282 -17.75 -6.69 -3.90
N ARG A 283 -17.83 -5.96 -5.01
CA ARG A 283 -18.61 -6.35 -6.19
C ARG A 283 -18.06 -7.63 -6.81
N LEU A 284 -16.74 -7.74 -6.99
CA LEU A 284 -16.04 -8.96 -7.38
C LEU A 284 -16.35 -10.13 -6.43
N TYR A 285 -16.27 -9.93 -5.11
CA TYR A 285 -16.65 -10.98 -4.16
C TYR A 285 -18.13 -11.38 -4.28
N THR A 286 -19.06 -10.44 -4.44
CA THR A 286 -20.50 -10.76 -4.58
C THR A 286 -20.81 -11.59 -5.82
N LEU A 287 -20.09 -11.38 -6.93
CA LEU A 287 -20.21 -12.17 -8.16
C LEU A 287 -19.93 -13.66 -7.93
N GLU A 288 -18.90 -13.98 -7.13
CA GLU A 288 -18.43 -15.35 -6.88
C GLU A 288 -18.82 -15.90 -5.49
N LYS A 289 -19.63 -15.17 -4.72
CA LYS A 289 -19.92 -15.44 -3.30
C LYS A 289 -20.40 -16.87 -3.03
N LYS A 290 -21.19 -17.46 -3.94
CA LYS A 290 -21.72 -18.82 -3.81
C LYS A 290 -20.59 -19.86 -3.93
N GLN A 291 -19.75 -19.73 -4.95
CA GLN A 291 -18.60 -20.60 -5.23
C GLN A 291 -17.51 -20.44 -4.15
N TRP A 292 -17.19 -19.20 -3.79
CA TRP A 292 -16.12 -18.87 -2.84
C TRP A 292 -16.44 -19.39 -1.44
N GLU A 293 -17.66 -19.16 -0.92
CA GLU A 293 -18.05 -19.66 0.41
C GLU A 293 -18.19 -21.18 0.46
N ALA A 294 -18.59 -21.84 -0.63
CA ALA A 294 -18.55 -23.31 -0.72
C ALA A 294 -17.11 -23.82 -0.62
N ALA A 295 -16.22 -23.32 -1.48
CA ALA A 295 -14.81 -23.72 -1.51
C ALA A 295 -14.06 -23.45 -0.19
N VAL A 296 -14.47 -22.45 0.61
CA VAL A 296 -13.91 -22.22 1.95
C VAL A 296 -14.46 -23.19 2.99
N LYS A 297 -15.76 -23.53 2.95
CA LYS A 297 -16.37 -24.55 3.83
C LYS A 297 -15.76 -25.93 3.60
N ASP A 298 -15.53 -26.34 2.36
CA ASP A 298 -14.99 -27.67 2.09
C ASP A 298 -13.49 -27.78 2.41
N LYS A 299 -12.76 -26.66 2.35
CA LYS A 299 -11.40 -26.53 2.90
C LYS A 299 -11.36 -26.58 4.43
N SER A 300 -12.40 -26.14 5.14
CA SER A 300 -12.46 -26.30 6.60
C SER A 300 -12.82 -27.73 7.00
N LYS A 301 -13.81 -28.37 6.35
CA LYS A 301 -14.15 -29.79 6.55
C LYS A 301 -12.94 -30.71 6.31
N SER A 302 -12.22 -30.53 5.20
CA SER A 302 -11.07 -31.37 4.84
C SER A 302 -9.84 -31.16 5.74
N LYS A 303 -9.70 -30.00 6.39
CA LYS A 303 -8.72 -29.81 7.47
C LYS A 303 -9.17 -30.42 8.80
N LEU A 304 -10.47 -30.43 9.08
CA LEU A 304 -11.01 -31.03 10.31
C LEU A 304 -10.99 -32.57 10.25
N LYS A 305 -11.13 -33.18 9.06
CA LYS A 305 -10.93 -34.61 8.80
C LYS A 305 -9.45 -35.05 8.70
N LYS A 306 -8.49 -34.16 8.98
CA LYS A 306 -7.03 -34.42 8.97
C LYS A 306 -6.37 -33.99 10.28
N LYS A 307 -7.16 -34.02 11.35
CA LYS A 307 -6.80 -33.81 12.75
C LYS A 307 -7.54 -34.85 13.59
#